data_AF-A0A8C4I3X4-F1
#
_entry.id   AF-A0A8C4I3X4-F1
#
_cell.length_a   1.000
_cell.length_b   1.000
_cell.length_c   1.000
_cell.angle_alpha   90.00
_cell.angle_beta   90.00
_cell.angle_gamma   90.00
#
_symmetry.space_group_name_H-M   'P 1'
#
loop_
_entity.id
_entity.type
_entity.pdbx_description
1 polymer ?
#
loop_
_entity_poly.entity_id
_entity_poly.type
_entity_poly.pdbx_seq_one_letter_code
_entity_poly.pdbx_strand_id
1 'polypeptide(L)'
;LFHNPLSSCFVYTLTWASYMTNSPTVIVMIGLPARGKTYMSKKLTRYLNWIGVPTKVFNLGVYRREAVKSYKSYDFFRHDNKEAMEIRKQCALVALEDVKAYLNEEGGQIAVFDATNTTRERRELILNFAKDNAYKVFFVESVCDDPDVIATNIMDVKVSSPDYPERDRESVMEDFLKRIECYKVTYQPLDPDEHDKNLSFIQVINVGRRFLVNRVQDYIQSKIVYYLMNIHVHSHSIYLCRHGESQHNEEGRIGGDSELSKRGRQFAAELKGFVEEHRLSDLKVWTSQLRRTIQTAEELGVPYEQWKILNEIDAGVCEDMTYKMIEETYPEEFAMRDQDKYHYRYPGGESYQDLVQRLEPVIMELERQGNVLVICHQAVMRCLLAYFLDKSADDLPYLKCPLHTVLKLTPVAYGCKVDMFDLKVEAVNTHRDRPLVNAVPPGFHRRNSFTPLSSQDQIKRPRLYSVGNPPQTRMSQAPTLPNMLFSEASEGAEVSAFTVSYLAETNLPYKATPASTACHVNPPY
;
A
#
# COMPACT_ATOMS: atom_id res chain seq x y z
N LEU A 1 26.06 17.23 26.65
CA LEU A 1 26.26 18.63 27.09
C LEU A 1 26.01 19.51 25.85
N PHE A 2 24.94 20.31 25.76
CA PHE A 2 23.81 20.51 26.69
C PHE A 2 22.48 20.51 25.91
N HIS A 3 21.36 20.36 26.62
CA HIS A 3 20.02 20.41 26.01
C HIS A 3 19.73 21.75 25.33
N ASN A 4 18.92 21.70 24.27
CA ASN A 4 18.10 22.84 23.84
C ASN A 4 16.63 22.38 23.78
N PRO A 5 15.86 22.46 24.90
CA PRO A 5 14.45 22.10 24.94
C PRO A 5 13.57 23.30 24.53
N LEU A 6 12.28 23.06 24.27
CA LEU A 6 11.28 24.02 23.76
C LEU A 6 11.27 24.19 22.22
N SER A 7 10.94 23.09 21.55
CA SER A 7 9.99 23.14 20.44
C SER A 7 8.92 22.06 20.70
N SER A 8 7.65 22.40 20.50
CA SER A 8 6.53 21.48 20.73
C SER A 8 6.48 20.45 19.60
N CYS A 9 7.30 19.42 19.72
CA CYS A 9 7.34 18.34 18.76
C CYS A 9 6.07 17.50 18.88
N PHE A 10 5.09 17.76 18.01
CA PHE A 10 4.16 16.73 17.59
C PHE A 10 4.99 15.65 16.91
N VAL A 11 5.30 14.58 17.66
CA VAL A 11 5.99 13.41 17.12
C VAL A 11 4.98 12.64 16.27
N TYR A 12 4.84 13.06 15.02
CA TYR A 12 4.16 12.25 14.00
C TYR A 12 4.88 10.90 13.94
N THR A 13 4.20 9.84 14.38
CA THR A 13 4.69 8.46 14.26
C THR A 13 4.64 8.04 12.80
N LEU A 14 5.69 8.40 12.06
CA LEU A 14 5.92 7.97 10.68
C LEU A 14 5.85 6.43 10.60
N THR A 15 5.15 5.88 9.60
CA THR A 15 5.14 4.43 9.38
C THR A 15 6.55 3.93 9.06
N TRP A 16 6.83 2.64 9.25
CA TRP A 16 8.11 2.05 8.84
C TRP A 16 8.45 2.30 7.36
N ALA A 17 7.44 2.35 6.49
CA ALA A 17 7.65 2.69 5.08
C ALA A 17 8.04 4.16 4.89
N SER A 18 7.35 5.09 5.57
CA SER A 18 7.63 6.53 5.56
C SER A 18 8.99 6.87 6.18
N TYR A 19 9.38 6.19 7.26
CA TYR A 19 10.67 6.34 7.92
C TYR A 19 11.86 5.92 7.04
N MET A 20 11.65 5.00 6.09
CA MET A 20 12.67 4.58 5.11
C MET A 20 12.81 5.54 3.92
N THR A 21 11.91 6.50 3.74
CA THR A 21 11.93 7.43 2.58
C THR A 21 12.91 8.60 2.78
N ASN A 22 14.21 8.31 2.84
CA ASN A 22 15.27 9.30 3.14
C ASN A 22 15.38 10.52 2.18
N SER A 23 14.71 10.50 1.04
CA SER A 23 14.72 11.62 0.07
C SER A 23 13.45 11.58 -0.79
N PRO A 24 12.82 12.72 -1.12
CA PRO A 24 11.65 12.73 -1.99
C PRO A 24 11.92 12.09 -3.36
N THR A 25 10.92 11.39 -3.89
CA THR A 25 11.06 10.60 -5.13
C THR A 25 10.00 10.99 -6.16
N VAL A 26 10.44 11.33 -7.37
CA VAL A 26 9.55 11.53 -8.52
C VAL A 26 9.46 10.20 -9.29
N ILE A 27 8.27 9.59 -9.26
CA ILE A 27 7.94 8.43 -10.10
C ILE A 27 7.46 8.94 -11.45
N VAL A 28 8.20 8.64 -12.51
CA VAL A 28 7.95 9.18 -13.85
C VAL A 28 7.36 8.10 -14.73
N MET A 29 6.08 8.24 -15.09
CA MET A 29 5.42 7.28 -15.98
C MET A 29 5.90 7.47 -17.42
N ILE A 30 6.13 6.38 -18.16
CA ILE A 30 6.48 6.40 -19.60
C ILE A 30 5.57 5.46 -20.39
N GLY A 31 5.31 5.80 -21.65
CA GLY A 31 4.74 4.90 -22.65
C GLY A 31 3.63 5.55 -23.49
N LEU A 32 3.17 4.82 -24.51
CA LEU A 32 2.13 5.29 -25.44
C LEU A 32 0.76 5.53 -24.75
N PRO A 33 -0.18 6.22 -25.41
CA PRO A 33 -1.57 6.27 -24.94
C PRO A 33 -2.23 4.88 -24.85
N ALA A 34 -3.27 4.75 -24.02
CA ALA A 34 -3.96 3.48 -23.69
C ALA A 34 -3.06 2.35 -23.12
N ARG A 35 -1.88 2.67 -22.58
CA ARG A 35 -0.97 1.71 -21.92
C ARG A 35 -1.10 1.68 -20.39
N GLY A 36 -2.31 1.72 -19.83
CA GLY A 36 -2.53 1.55 -18.37
C GLY A 36 -1.87 2.57 -17.40
N LYS A 37 -1.07 3.54 -17.85
CA LYS A 37 -0.27 4.44 -16.98
C LYS A 37 -1.07 5.04 -15.81
N THR A 38 -2.13 5.79 -16.11
CA THR A 38 -3.00 6.44 -15.10
C THR A 38 -3.64 5.45 -14.12
N TYR A 39 -3.91 4.22 -14.55
CA TYR A 39 -4.39 3.14 -13.67
C TYR A 39 -3.29 2.70 -12.70
N MET A 40 -2.09 2.41 -13.21
CA MET A 40 -0.93 2.07 -12.37
C MET A 40 -0.57 3.21 -11.42
N SER A 41 -0.58 4.46 -11.89
CA SER A 41 -0.34 5.65 -11.06
C SER A 41 -1.32 5.75 -9.90
N LYS A 42 -2.64 5.62 -10.16
CA LYS A 42 -3.64 5.64 -9.08
C LYS A 42 -3.53 4.45 -8.14
N LYS A 43 -3.40 3.22 -8.66
CA LYS A 43 -3.23 2.02 -7.82
C LYS A 43 -1.98 2.13 -6.94
N LEU A 44 -0.86 2.59 -7.49
CA LEU A 44 0.41 2.75 -6.79
C LEU A 44 0.33 3.84 -5.72
N THR A 45 -0.23 5.01 -6.05
CA THR A 45 -0.47 6.10 -5.07
C THR A 45 -1.39 5.67 -3.93
N ARG A 46 -2.48 4.96 -4.23
CA ARG A 46 -3.40 4.39 -3.22
C ARG A 46 -2.70 3.42 -2.27
N TYR A 47 -1.87 2.52 -2.81
CA TYR A 47 -1.04 1.60 -2.01
C TYR A 47 -0.01 2.35 -1.15
N LEU A 48 0.75 3.28 -1.72
CA LEU A 48 1.77 4.05 -1.01
C LEU A 48 1.16 4.88 0.13
N ASN A 49 0.04 5.59 -0.13
CA ASN A 49 -0.69 6.32 0.91
C ASN A 49 -1.24 5.37 1.99
N TRP A 50 -1.76 4.19 1.61
CA TRP A 50 -2.29 3.22 2.58
C TRP A 50 -1.19 2.66 3.50
N ILE A 51 0.03 2.39 3.01
CA ILE A 51 1.20 2.07 3.88
C ILE A 51 1.81 3.31 4.57
N GLY A 52 1.17 4.48 4.46
CA GLY A 52 1.53 5.72 5.15
C GLY A 52 2.67 6.53 4.53
N VAL A 53 2.97 6.35 3.24
CA VAL A 53 3.96 7.12 2.47
C VAL A 53 3.23 8.20 1.66
N PRO A 54 3.30 9.50 2.05
CA PRO A 54 2.55 10.57 1.40
C PRO A 54 2.85 10.68 -0.10
N THR A 55 1.84 10.39 -0.92
CA THR A 55 1.95 10.27 -2.38
C THR A 55 0.82 11.01 -3.11
N LYS A 56 1.15 11.74 -4.18
CA LYS A 56 0.23 12.54 -5.01
C LYS A 56 0.45 12.29 -6.51
N VAL A 57 -0.64 12.20 -7.30
CA VAL A 57 -0.57 12.00 -8.77
C VAL A 57 -0.73 13.32 -9.50
N PHE A 58 0.24 13.63 -10.36
CA PHE A 58 0.26 14.80 -11.24
C PHE A 58 -0.05 14.35 -12.67
N ASN A 59 -1.35 14.27 -12.99
CA ASN A 59 -1.81 13.82 -14.31
C ASN A 59 -1.74 14.96 -15.33
N LEU A 60 -0.75 14.94 -16.22
CA LEU A 60 -0.53 16.00 -17.21
C LEU A 60 -1.72 16.17 -18.18
N GLY A 61 -2.59 15.15 -18.29
CA GLY A 61 -3.85 15.23 -19.02
C GLY A 61 -4.87 16.20 -18.42
N VAL A 62 -4.82 16.47 -17.10
CA VAL A 62 -5.65 17.46 -16.39
C VAL A 62 -5.19 18.87 -16.74
N TYR A 63 -3.95 19.24 -16.41
CA TYR A 63 -3.33 20.52 -16.75
C TYR A 63 -3.55 20.95 -18.21
N ARG A 64 -3.37 20.01 -19.15
CA ARG A 64 -3.60 20.25 -20.59
C ARG A 64 -5.08 20.49 -20.95
N ARG A 65 -6.05 19.90 -20.23
CA ARG A 65 -7.48 20.23 -20.43
C ARG A 65 -7.80 21.61 -19.88
N GLU A 66 -7.27 21.98 -18.72
CA GLU A 66 -7.52 23.29 -18.11
C GLU A 66 -6.93 24.43 -18.94
N ALA A 67 -5.70 24.26 -19.46
CA ALA A 67 -5.06 25.24 -20.33
C ALA A 67 -5.76 25.42 -21.69
N VAL A 68 -6.23 24.32 -22.32
CA VAL A 68 -6.74 24.34 -23.71
C VAL A 68 -8.28 24.43 -23.78
N LYS A 69 -8.98 24.06 -22.71
CA LYS A 69 -10.45 23.95 -22.56
C LYS A 69 -11.13 22.92 -23.47
N SER A 70 -10.84 22.92 -24.77
CA SER A 70 -11.24 21.87 -25.72
C SER A 70 -10.30 21.83 -26.92
N TYR A 71 -10.03 20.65 -27.47
CA TYR A 71 -9.29 20.47 -28.72
C TYR A 71 -10.05 19.47 -29.60
N LYS A 72 -9.97 19.62 -30.94
CA LYS A 72 -10.93 18.95 -31.84
C LYS A 72 -10.54 17.52 -32.27
N SER A 73 -9.26 17.20 -32.34
CA SER A 73 -8.76 15.95 -32.92
C SER A 73 -7.36 15.58 -32.44
N TYR A 74 -6.90 14.40 -32.84
CA TYR A 74 -5.53 13.91 -32.75
C TYR A 74 -4.46 14.90 -33.27
N ASP A 75 -4.81 15.86 -34.13
CA ASP A 75 -3.88 16.85 -34.70
C ASP A 75 -3.17 17.72 -33.65
N PHE A 76 -3.77 17.89 -32.47
CA PHE A 76 -3.13 18.54 -31.31
C PHE A 76 -1.92 17.74 -30.78
N PHE A 77 -1.83 16.44 -31.07
CA PHE A 77 -0.76 15.58 -30.55
C PHE A 77 0.40 15.32 -31.51
N ARG A 78 0.28 15.75 -32.78
CA ARG A 78 1.36 15.62 -33.77
C ARG A 78 2.65 16.29 -33.29
N HIS A 79 3.79 15.81 -33.76
CA HIS A 79 5.10 16.33 -33.39
C HIS A 79 5.50 17.59 -34.19
N ASP A 80 4.92 17.78 -35.37
CA ASP A 80 5.11 18.95 -36.24
C ASP A 80 4.26 20.17 -35.82
N ASN A 81 3.21 19.96 -35.03
CA ASN A 81 2.37 21.00 -34.45
C ASN A 81 3.11 21.75 -33.33
N LYS A 82 3.91 22.76 -33.72
CA LYS A 82 4.77 23.55 -32.81
C LYS A 82 4.00 24.22 -31.68
N GLU A 83 2.82 24.79 -31.96
CA GLU A 83 1.98 25.46 -30.96
C GLU A 83 1.52 24.45 -29.89
N ALA A 84 0.95 23.31 -30.31
CA ALA A 84 0.50 22.29 -29.37
C ALA A 84 1.66 21.55 -28.68
N MET A 85 2.85 21.50 -29.29
CA MET A 85 4.08 21.03 -28.62
C MET A 85 4.50 21.98 -27.49
N GLU A 86 4.49 23.30 -27.72
CA GLU A 86 4.84 24.29 -26.70
C GLU A 86 3.81 24.32 -25.57
N ILE A 87 2.51 24.27 -25.87
CA ILE A 87 1.45 24.13 -24.84
C ILE A 87 1.68 22.86 -24.00
N ARG A 88 1.99 21.71 -24.64
CA ARG A 88 2.34 20.45 -23.95
C ARG A 88 3.69 20.48 -23.22
N LYS A 89 4.52 21.50 -23.42
CA LYS A 89 5.75 21.77 -22.67
C LYS A 89 5.45 22.64 -21.45
N GLN A 90 4.73 23.74 -21.64
CA GLN A 90 4.32 24.64 -20.57
C GLN A 90 3.45 23.95 -19.52
N CYS A 91 2.46 23.13 -19.92
CA CYS A 91 1.69 22.30 -18.97
C CYS A 91 2.58 21.37 -18.13
N ALA A 92 3.71 20.91 -18.68
CA ALA A 92 4.64 20.01 -17.98
C ALA A 92 5.53 20.78 -16.99
N LEU A 93 5.93 22.01 -17.33
CA LEU A 93 6.66 22.90 -16.41
C LEU A 93 5.80 23.30 -15.22
N VAL A 94 4.53 23.70 -15.45
CA VAL A 94 3.57 24.01 -14.37
C VAL A 94 3.38 22.79 -13.45
N ALA A 95 3.14 21.61 -14.02
CA ALA A 95 3.00 20.39 -13.24
C ALA A 95 4.28 19.97 -12.48
N LEU A 96 5.47 20.43 -12.87
CA LEU A 96 6.72 20.19 -12.15
C LEU A 96 6.94 21.18 -10.99
N GLU A 97 6.54 22.44 -11.13
CA GLU A 97 6.53 23.36 -9.97
C GLU A 97 5.49 22.93 -8.91
N ASP A 98 4.33 22.39 -9.32
CA ASP A 98 3.37 21.75 -8.39
C ASP A 98 3.95 20.51 -7.70
N VAL A 99 4.76 19.70 -8.40
CA VAL A 99 5.51 18.58 -7.79
C VAL A 99 6.49 19.08 -6.73
N LYS A 100 7.19 20.18 -7.02
CA LYS A 100 8.18 20.78 -6.13
C LYS A 100 7.54 21.38 -4.87
N ALA A 101 6.44 22.11 -5.02
CA ALA A 101 5.64 22.60 -3.90
C ALA A 101 5.14 21.42 -3.03
N TYR A 102 4.64 20.35 -3.65
CA TYR A 102 4.19 19.18 -2.90
C TYR A 102 5.30 18.50 -2.09
N LEU A 103 6.48 18.29 -2.69
CA LEU A 103 7.60 17.58 -2.05
C LEU A 103 8.39 18.44 -1.06
N ASN A 104 8.37 19.76 -1.18
CA ASN A 104 9.10 20.67 -0.28
C ASN A 104 8.22 21.34 0.79
N GLU A 105 6.95 21.60 0.50
CA GLU A 105 6.09 22.50 1.29
C GLU A 105 4.82 21.79 1.83
N GLU A 106 4.20 20.90 1.07
CA GLU A 106 3.02 20.12 1.52
C GLU A 106 3.39 18.86 2.35
N GLY A 107 4.69 18.58 2.55
CA GLY A 107 5.17 17.38 3.27
C GLY A 107 5.07 16.07 2.47
N GLY A 108 4.94 16.15 1.15
CA GLY A 108 4.91 15.01 0.25
C GLY A 108 6.23 14.24 0.18
N GLN A 109 6.15 12.92 0.03
CA GLN A 109 7.34 12.06 -0.13
C GLN A 109 7.49 11.53 -1.56
N ILE A 110 6.38 11.26 -2.26
CA ILE A 110 6.39 10.69 -3.61
C ILE A 110 5.45 11.44 -4.55
N ALA A 111 6.00 11.92 -5.66
CA ALA A 111 5.22 12.54 -6.73
C ALA A 111 5.13 11.59 -7.94
N VAL A 112 3.92 11.20 -8.33
CA VAL A 112 3.70 10.34 -9.52
C VAL A 112 3.34 11.21 -10.72
N PHE A 113 4.29 11.43 -11.61
CA PHE A 113 4.17 12.27 -12.79
C PHE A 113 3.60 11.47 -13.98
N ASP A 114 2.26 11.47 -14.12
CA ASP A 114 1.55 10.71 -15.14
C ASP A 114 1.41 11.49 -16.45
N ALA A 115 2.38 11.25 -17.34
CA ALA A 115 2.44 11.73 -18.71
C ALA A 115 2.98 10.63 -19.65
N THR A 116 3.06 10.90 -20.95
CA THR A 116 3.61 9.92 -21.92
C THR A 116 5.13 9.79 -21.85
N ASN A 117 5.85 10.90 -21.66
CA ASN A 117 7.32 10.98 -21.49
C ASN A 117 8.14 10.12 -22.47
N THR A 118 7.62 10.00 -23.70
CA THR A 118 8.10 9.08 -24.74
C THR A 118 9.38 9.51 -25.44
N THR A 119 9.86 10.74 -25.26
CA THR A 119 11.12 11.24 -25.85
C THR A 119 12.21 11.36 -24.79
N ARG A 120 13.47 11.11 -25.19
CA ARG A 120 14.66 11.28 -24.33
C ARG A 120 14.78 12.72 -23.83
N GLU A 121 14.55 13.72 -24.69
CA GLU A 121 14.48 15.16 -24.33
C GLU A 121 13.53 15.44 -23.16
N ARG A 122 12.33 14.83 -23.16
CA ARG A 122 11.35 15.01 -22.08
C ARG A 122 11.82 14.35 -20.78
N ARG A 123 12.49 13.20 -20.85
CA ARG A 123 13.06 12.53 -19.68
C ARG A 123 14.23 13.32 -19.09
N GLU A 124 15.09 13.87 -19.94
CA GLU A 124 16.22 14.72 -19.56
C GLU A 124 15.77 16.01 -18.85
N LEU A 125 14.72 16.67 -19.34
CA LEU A 125 14.10 17.82 -18.67
C LEU A 125 13.66 17.47 -17.23
N ILE A 126 13.02 16.31 -17.05
CA ILE A 126 12.55 15.86 -15.72
C ILE A 126 13.72 15.44 -14.82
N LEU A 127 14.76 14.82 -15.38
CA LEU A 127 15.98 14.44 -14.66
C LEU A 127 16.76 15.67 -14.16
N ASN A 128 16.88 16.72 -14.99
CA ASN A 128 17.52 17.97 -14.59
C ASN A 128 16.71 18.67 -13.49
N PHE A 129 15.38 18.80 -13.64
CA PHE A 129 14.51 19.31 -12.58
C PHE A 129 14.67 18.54 -11.26
N ALA A 130 14.68 17.20 -11.30
CA ALA A 130 14.83 16.38 -10.10
C ALA A 130 16.22 16.57 -9.45
N LYS A 131 17.28 16.59 -10.26
CA LYS A 131 18.66 16.85 -9.81
C LYS A 131 18.80 18.22 -9.14
N ASP A 132 18.23 19.26 -9.73
CA ASP A 132 18.32 20.65 -9.24
C ASP A 132 17.56 20.85 -7.91
N ASN A 133 16.57 19.99 -7.61
CA ASN A 133 15.84 19.95 -6.34
C ASN A 133 16.27 18.77 -5.42
N ALA A 134 17.35 18.06 -5.75
CA ALA A 134 17.87 16.89 -5.03
C ALA A 134 16.87 15.71 -4.83
N TYR A 135 15.90 15.56 -5.73
CA TYR A 135 14.95 14.43 -5.73
C TYR A 135 15.55 13.18 -6.39
N LYS A 136 15.13 12.01 -5.92
CA LYS A 136 15.33 10.74 -6.64
C LYS A 136 14.34 10.64 -7.81
N VAL A 137 14.71 9.87 -8.84
CA VAL A 137 13.82 9.56 -9.96
C VAL A 137 13.73 8.05 -10.13
N PHE A 138 12.52 7.54 -10.30
CA PHE A 138 12.26 6.14 -10.65
C PHE A 138 11.26 6.08 -11.80
N PHE A 139 11.64 5.50 -12.94
CA PHE A 139 10.74 5.44 -14.10
C PHE A 139 9.88 4.17 -14.09
N VAL A 140 8.60 4.33 -14.47
CA VAL A 140 7.67 3.22 -14.67
C VAL A 140 7.17 3.27 -16.11
N GLU A 141 7.80 2.51 -17.00
CA GLU A 141 7.42 2.42 -18.40
C GLU A 141 6.41 1.31 -18.62
N SER A 142 5.34 1.61 -19.36
CA SER A 142 4.31 0.63 -19.73
C SER A 142 4.38 0.33 -21.22
N VAL A 143 4.87 -0.87 -21.53
CA VAL A 143 4.97 -1.39 -22.91
C VAL A 143 3.85 -2.40 -23.11
N CYS A 144 3.05 -2.24 -24.15
CA CYS A 144 2.08 -3.26 -24.55
C CYS A 144 1.84 -3.18 -26.05
N ASP A 145 1.94 -4.29 -26.74
CA ASP A 145 1.73 -4.38 -28.19
C ASP A 145 0.60 -5.34 -28.56
N ASP A 146 -0.06 -5.91 -27.54
CA ASP A 146 -1.25 -6.74 -27.60
C ASP A 146 -2.48 -5.88 -28.00
N PRO A 147 -3.07 -6.08 -29.20
CA PRO A 147 -4.08 -5.19 -29.76
C PRO A 147 -5.40 -5.24 -28.99
N ASP A 148 -5.78 -6.39 -28.45
CA ASP A 148 -7.04 -6.59 -27.74
C ASP A 148 -7.00 -5.83 -26.40
N VAL A 149 -5.88 -5.94 -25.67
CA VAL A 149 -5.60 -5.13 -24.48
C VAL A 149 -5.69 -3.63 -24.78
N ILE A 150 -5.18 -3.18 -25.93
CA ILE A 150 -5.21 -1.76 -26.32
C ILE A 150 -6.65 -1.32 -26.60
N ALA A 151 -7.44 -2.13 -27.31
CA ALA A 151 -8.85 -1.87 -27.58
C ALA A 151 -9.67 -1.76 -26.29
N THR A 152 -9.56 -2.73 -25.37
CA THR A 152 -10.21 -2.69 -24.04
C THR A 152 -9.82 -1.43 -23.25
N ASN A 153 -8.53 -1.10 -23.19
CA ASN A 153 -8.05 0.12 -22.50
C ASN A 153 -8.59 1.43 -23.09
N ILE A 154 -8.96 1.47 -24.38
CA ILE A 154 -9.62 2.63 -25.00
C ILE A 154 -11.12 2.63 -24.66
N MET A 155 -11.79 1.48 -24.79
CA MET A 155 -13.22 1.36 -24.53
C MET A 155 -13.59 1.67 -23.07
N ASP A 156 -12.89 1.09 -22.10
CA ASP A 156 -13.23 1.22 -20.68
C ASP A 156 -12.88 2.61 -20.10
N VAL A 157 -11.83 3.25 -20.64
CA VAL A 157 -11.13 4.36 -19.96
C VAL A 157 -10.97 5.63 -20.80
N LYS A 158 -11.29 5.59 -22.11
CA LYS A 158 -11.13 6.73 -23.04
C LYS A 158 -12.42 7.15 -23.73
N VAL A 159 -13.33 6.22 -24.03
CA VAL A 159 -14.71 6.54 -24.45
C VAL A 159 -15.44 7.37 -23.39
N SER A 160 -15.19 7.11 -22.10
CA SER A 160 -15.73 7.85 -20.96
C SER A 160 -14.90 9.09 -20.54
N SER A 161 -13.93 9.53 -21.36
CA SER A 161 -13.01 10.59 -20.96
C SER A 161 -13.53 12.00 -21.27
N PRO A 162 -13.27 13.01 -20.41
CA PRO A 162 -13.51 14.41 -20.73
C PRO A 162 -12.70 14.95 -21.93
N ASP A 163 -11.79 14.16 -22.50
CA ASP A 163 -11.18 14.43 -23.80
C ASP A 163 -12.17 14.27 -24.98
N TYR A 164 -13.31 13.56 -24.78
CA TYR A 164 -14.30 13.21 -25.82
C TYR A 164 -15.76 13.42 -25.36
N PRO A 165 -16.20 14.68 -25.13
CA PRO A 165 -17.63 14.95 -24.92
C PRO A 165 -18.43 14.65 -26.20
N GLU A 166 -19.51 13.90 -26.04
CA GLU A 166 -20.58 13.68 -27.04
C GLU A 166 -20.08 13.26 -28.44
N ARG A 167 -19.46 12.07 -28.52
CA ARG A 167 -19.20 11.35 -29.77
C ARG A 167 -19.66 9.90 -29.70
N ASP A 168 -19.90 9.31 -30.85
CA ASP A 168 -20.07 7.88 -31.01
C ASP A 168 -18.76 7.12 -30.65
N ARG A 169 -18.87 5.83 -30.34
CA ARG A 169 -17.72 5.05 -29.86
C ARG A 169 -16.67 4.79 -30.94
N GLU A 170 -17.05 4.80 -32.20
CA GLU A 170 -16.21 4.43 -33.33
C GLU A 170 -15.29 5.59 -33.72
N SER A 171 -15.81 6.83 -33.80
CA SER A 171 -15.01 8.02 -34.05
C SER A 171 -14.07 8.39 -32.89
N VAL A 172 -14.43 8.05 -31.64
CA VAL A 172 -13.50 8.14 -30.49
C VAL A 172 -12.37 7.12 -30.61
N MET A 173 -12.67 5.87 -30.98
CA MET A 173 -11.65 4.85 -31.23
C MET A 173 -10.71 5.28 -32.37
N GLU A 174 -11.25 5.76 -33.49
CA GLU A 174 -10.47 6.17 -34.65
C GLU A 174 -9.54 7.36 -34.35
N ASP A 175 -10.04 8.41 -33.67
CA ASP A 175 -9.21 9.54 -33.23
C ASP A 175 -8.14 9.08 -32.22
N PHE A 176 -8.48 8.21 -31.28
CA PHE A 176 -7.53 7.75 -30.27
C PHE A 176 -6.43 6.85 -30.85
N LEU A 177 -6.73 6.05 -31.88
CA LEU A 177 -5.73 5.30 -32.64
C LEU A 177 -4.80 6.24 -33.42
N LYS A 178 -5.33 7.22 -34.16
CA LYS A 178 -4.51 8.25 -34.85
C LYS A 178 -3.64 9.04 -33.86
N ARG A 179 -4.15 9.31 -32.65
CA ARG A 179 -3.41 9.89 -31.52
C ARG A 179 -2.29 8.98 -31.01
N ILE A 180 -2.46 7.66 -30.98
CA ILE A 180 -1.37 6.71 -30.64
C ILE A 180 -0.26 6.77 -31.70
N GLU A 181 -0.61 6.76 -32.99
CA GLU A 181 0.38 6.84 -34.08
C GLU A 181 1.21 8.13 -34.00
N CYS A 182 0.60 9.26 -33.65
CA CYS A 182 1.31 10.53 -33.42
C CYS A 182 2.43 10.44 -32.38
N TYR A 183 2.28 9.60 -31.34
CA TYR A 183 3.33 9.37 -30.33
C TYR A 183 4.34 8.30 -30.75
N LYS A 184 3.96 7.30 -31.55
CA LYS A 184 4.90 6.28 -32.05
C LYS A 184 6.05 6.88 -32.86
N VAL A 185 5.78 7.90 -33.70
CA VAL A 185 6.79 8.55 -34.56
C VAL A 185 7.99 9.09 -33.78
N THR A 186 7.81 9.46 -32.52
CA THR A 186 8.87 10.00 -31.65
C THR A 186 9.12 9.16 -30.39
N TYR A 187 8.57 7.94 -30.31
CA TYR A 187 8.75 7.09 -29.13
C TYR A 187 10.13 6.46 -29.09
N GLN A 188 10.88 6.81 -28.05
CA GLN A 188 12.15 6.23 -27.66
C GLN A 188 11.91 5.52 -26.32
N PRO A 189 11.73 4.18 -26.30
CA PRO A 189 11.58 3.40 -25.07
C PRO A 189 12.77 3.57 -24.12
N LEU A 190 12.68 3.02 -22.90
CA LEU A 190 13.85 2.86 -22.04
C LEU A 190 14.79 1.77 -22.58
N ASP A 191 16.08 2.08 -22.53
CA ASP A 191 17.18 1.34 -23.13
C ASP A 191 18.18 0.92 -22.02
N PRO A 192 18.04 -0.27 -21.42
CA PRO A 192 18.85 -0.71 -20.28
C PRO A 192 20.31 -1.01 -20.64
N ASP A 193 20.63 -1.21 -21.92
CA ASP A 193 21.93 -1.71 -22.36
C ASP A 193 22.88 -0.57 -22.79
N GLU A 194 22.35 0.45 -23.50
CA GLU A 194 23.15 1.59 -23.97
C GLU A 194 22.88 2.89 -23.23
N HIS A 195 21.74 3.55 -23.50
CA HIS A 195 21.48 4.94 -23.10
C HIS A 195 21.00 5.10 -21.66
N ASP A 196 19.96 4.36 -21.27
CA ASP A 196 19.26 4.51 -20.00
C ASP A 196 19.81 3.57 -18.90
N LYS A 197 20.89 2.82 -19.18
CA LYS A 197 21.55 1.85 -18.28
C LYS A 197 21.92 2.35 -16.88
N ASN A 198 22.06 3.66 -16.71
CA ASN A 198 22.37 4.29 -15.43
C ASN A 198 21.12 4.71 -14.63
N LEU A 199 19.93 4.68 -15.23
CA LEU A 199 18.66 5.12 -14.63
C LEU A 199 17.98 4.01 -13.84
N SER A 200 17.29 4.39 -12.76
CA SER A 200 16.48 3.51 -11.90
C SER A 200 15.08 3.33 -12.52
N PHE A 201 14.69 2.11 -12.92
CA PHE A 201 13.40 1.91 -13.58
C PHE A 201 12.83 0.50 -13.54
N ILE A 202 11.53 0.41 -13.88
CA ILE A 202 10.83 -0.81 -14.27
C ILE A 202 10.10 -0.62 -15.60
N GLN A 203 10.27 -1.56 -16.52
CA GLN A 203 9.41 -1.75 -17.69
C GLN A 203 8.38 -2.84 -17.38
N VAL A 204 7.10 -2.48 -17.38
CA VAL A 204 5.95 -3.39 -17.26
C VAL A 204 5.51 -3.75 -18.68
N ILE A 205 5.70 -5.01 -19.08
CA ILE A 205 5.56 -5.45 -20.47
C ILE A 205 4.36 -6.38 -20.63
N ASN A 206 3.48 -6.04 -21.58
CA ASN A 206 2.24 -6.75 -21.90
C ASN A 206 1.40 -7.08 -20.65
N VAL A 207 1.01 -6.02 -19.91
CA VAL A 207 0.14 -6.12 -18.71
C VAL A 207 0.72 -7.02 -17.62
N GLY A 208 2.04 -6.95 -17.40
CA GLY A 208 2.72 -7.73 -16.36
C GLY A 208 3.07 -9.17 -16.75
N ARG A 209 2.85 -9.58 -18.01
CA ARG A 209 3.38 -10.87 -18.52
C ARG A 209 4.90 -10.96 -18.44
N ARG A 210 5.62 -9.83 -18.48
CA ARG A 210 7.07 -9.74 -18.27
C ARG A 210 7.44 -8.40 -17.63
N PHE A 211 8.52 -8.39 -16.86
CA PHE A 211 9.12 -7.19 -16.30
C PHE A 211 10.60 -7.12 -16.67
N LEU A 212 11.13 -5.90 -16.80
CA LEU A 212 12.57 -5.62 -16.78
C LEU A 212 12.79 -4.54 -15.72
N VAL A 213 13.74 -4.77 -14.80
CA VAL A 213 14.02 -3.86 -13.68
C VAL A 213 15.50 -3.49 -13.73
N ASN A 214 15.81 -2.20 -13.71
CA ASN A 214 17.18 -1.69 -13.67
C ASN A 214 17.41 -0.83 -12.42
N ARG A 215 18.55 -1.06 -11.75
CA ARG A 215 19.09 -0.25 -10.63
C ARG A 215 18.06 0.25 -9.61
N VAL A 216 17.41 -0.68 -8.90
CA VAL A 216 16.67 -0.36 -7.67
C VAL A 216 17.66 0.23 -6.64
N GLN A 217 17.41 1.46 -6.19
CA GLN A 217 18.35 2.20 -5.33
C GLN A 217 18.07 2.04 -3.83
N ASP A 218 16.83 1.74 -3.45
CA ASP A 218 16.39 1.74 -2.05
C ASP A 218 15.14 0.88 -1.79
N TYR A 219 14.74 0.84 -0.52
CA TYR A 219 13.57 0.12 -0.02
C TYR A 219 12.27 0.52 -0.72
N ILE A 220 12.04 1.82 -0.97
CA ILE A 220 10.76 2.27 -1.51
C ILE A 220 10.64 1.95 -3.00
N GLN A 221 11.73 2.06 -3.77
CA GLN A 221 11.80 1.53 -5.14
C GLN A 221 11.60 0.01 -5.17
N SER A 222 12.16 -0.74 -4.22
CA SER A 222 11.93 -2.19 -4.11
C SER A 222 10.46 -2.53 -3.82
N LYS A 223 9.78 -1.75 -2.97
CA LYS A 223 8.34 -1.89 -2.70
C LYS A 223 7.48 -1.53 -3.91
N ILE A 224 7.83 -0.47 -4.64
CA ILE A 224 7.17 -0.08 -5.90
C ILE A 224 7.27 -1.21 -6.95
N VAL A 225 8.48 -1.78 -7.14
CA VAL A 225 8.69 -2.93 -8.03
C VAL A 225 7.84 -4.12 -7.61
N TYR A 226 7.90 -4.51 -6.33
CA TYR A 226 7.14 -5.65 -5.79
C TYR A 226 5.62 -5.47 -5.96
N TYR A 227 5.09 -4.27 -5.72
CA TYR A 227 3.68 -3.97 -5.95
C TYR A 227 3.30 -4.08 -7.44
N LEU A 228 4.07 -3.43 -8.32
CA LEU A 228 3.83 -3.44 -9.77
C LEU A 228 3.96 -4.86 -10.38
N MET A 229 4.67 -5.77 -9.72
CA MET A 229 4.77 -7.18 -10.12
C MET A 229 3.60 -8.06 -9.68
N ASN A 230 2.77 -7.63 -8.73
CA ASN A 230 1.63 -8.41 -8.23
C ASN A 230 0.27 -7.92 -8.74
N ILE A 231 0.12 -6.63 -9.11
CA ILE A 231 -1.15 -6.12 -9.64
C ILE A 231 -1.50 -6.70 -11.02
N HIS A 232 -2.76 -7.11 -11.20
CA HIS A 232 -3.32 -7.39 -12.52
C HIS A 232 -4.48 -6.46 -12.91
N VAL A 233 -4.77 -6.40 -14.21
CA VAL A 233 -5.85 -5.61 -14.82
C VAL A 233 -7.11 -6.45 -15.07
N HIS A 234 -7.05 -7.77 -14.88
CA HIS A 234 -8.22 -8.65 -15.01
C HIS A 234 -9.34 -8.26 -14.02
N SER A 235 -10.58 -8.19 -14.52
CA SER A 235 -11.77 -7.95 -13.70
C SER A 235 -12.04 -9.17 -12.83
N HIS A 236 -12.24 -8.93 -11.53
CA HIS A 236 -12.47 -9.93 -10.49
C HIS A 236 -13.35 -9.30 -9.40
N SER A 237 -13.92 -10.12 -8.51
CA SER A 237 -14.76 -9.65 -7.41
C SER A 237 -14.21 -10.10 -6.07
N ILE A 238 -13.91 -9.14 -5.19
CA ILE A 238 -13.47 -9.40 -3.81
C ILE A 238 -14.68 -9.22 -2.89
N TYR A 239 -15.00 -10.23 -2.11
CA TYR A 239 -16.12 -10.24 -1.17
C TYR A 239 -15.55 -10.08 0.23
N LEU A 240 -15.93 -9.02 0.94
CA LEU A 240 -15.53 -8.81 2.34
C LEU A 240 -16.75 -8.97 3.24
N CYS A 241 -16.66 -9.82 4.25
CA CYS A 241 -17.62 -9.83 5.34
C CYS A 241 -16.89 -10.06 6.68
N ARG A 242 -17.64 -9.88 7.77
CA ARG A 242 -17.21 -10.32 9.09
C ARG A 242 -17.61 -11.77 9.31
N HIS A 243 -17.02 -12.39 10.33
CA HIS A 243 -17.65 -13.52 11.01
C HIS A 243 -19.13 -13.23 11.35
N GLY A 244 -19.94 -14.29 11.49
CA GLY A 244 -21.25 -14.17 12.13
C GLY A 244 -21.14 -13.63 13.56
N GLU A 245 -22.21 -13.05 14.09
CA GLU A 245 -22.27 -12.55 15.47
C GLU A 245 -21.70 -13.56 16.46
N SER A 246 -20.76 -13.14 17.31
CA SER A 246 -20.17 -13.97 18.37
C SER A 246 -20.74 -13.63 19.75
N GLN A 247 -20.54 -14.54 20.72
CA GLN A 247 -20.97 -14.34 22.11
C GLN A 247 -20.41 -13.03 22.71
N HIS A 248 -19.14 -12.68 22.42
CA HIS A 248 -18.57 -11.39 22.83
C HIS A 248 -19.25 -10.18 22.18
N ASN A 249 -19.88 -10.33 21.01
CA ASN A 249 -20.67 -9.25 20.43
C ASN A 249 -21.98 -9.06 21.22
N GLU A 250 -22.69 -10.15 21.53
CA GLU A 250 -23.90 -10.11 22.38
C GLU A 250 -23.61 -9.50 23.77
N GLU A 251 -22.43 -9.76 24.35
CA GLU A 251 -21.96 -9.17 25.61
C GLU A 251 -21.32 -7.76 25.47
N GLY A 252 -21.12 -7.24 24.25
CA GLY A 252 -20.49 -5.93 24.02
C GLY A 252 -18.98 -5.86 24.35
N ARG A 253 -18.29 -7.01 24.39
CA ARG A 253 -16.84 -7.12 24.59
C ARG A 253 -16.05 -6.92 23.31
N ILE A 254 -14.80 -6.50 23.44
CA ILE A 254 -13.80 -6.52 22.35
C ILE A 254 -12.84 -7.70 22.51
N GLY A 255 -12.15 -8.07 21.43
CA GLY A 255 -11.13 -9.11 21.46
C GLY A 255 -11.65 -10.54 21.69
N GLY A 256 -10.76 -11.39 22.20
CA GLY A 256 -11.01 -12.77 22.59
C GLY A 256 -11.19 -13.74 21.42
N ASP A 257 -11.47 -15.00 21.75
CA ASP A 257 -11.71 -16.09 20.80
C ASP A 257 -13.04 -16.83 21.08
N SER A 258 -14.11 -16.06 21.29
CA SER A 258 -15.46 -16.59 21.48
C SER A 258 -16.08 -17.16 20.20
N GLU A 259 -17.02 -18.09 20.40
CA GLU A 259 -17.78 -18.77 19.33
C GLU A 259 -18.92 -17.92 18.79
N LEU A 260 -19.50 -18.39 17.68
CA LEU A 260 -20.74 -17.83 17.12
C LEU A 260 -21.93 -17.91 18.10
N SER A 261 -22.75 -16.86 18.11
CA SER A 261 -24.09 -16.86 18.70
C SER A 261 -25.04 -17.76 17.90
N LYS A 262 -26.31 -17.85 18.34
CA LYS A 262 -27.34 -18.52 17.55
C LYS A 262 -27.57 -17.80 16.20
N ARG A 263 -27.52 -16.47 16.20
CA ARG A 263 -27.66 -15.65 14.98
C ARG A 263 -26.40 -15.68 14.12
N GLY A 264 -25.21 -15.77 14.72
CA GLY A 264 -23.98 -15.97 13.98
C GLY A 264 -23.97 -17.25 13.13
N ARG A 265 -24.51 -18.36 13.64
CA ARG A 265 -24.71 -19.59 12.86
C ARG A 265 -25.80 -19.46 11.79
N GLN A 266 -26.88 -18.74 12.05
CA GLN A 266 -27.89 -18.44 11.02
C GLN A 266 -27.27 -17.65 9.86
N PHE A 267 -26.45 -16.62 10.14
CA PHE A 267 -25.73 -15.90 9.09
C PHE A 267 -24.76 -16.77 8.29
N ALA A 268 -24.08 -17.73 8.92
CA ALA A 268 -23.20 -18.64 8.20
C ALA A 268 -23.97 -19.49 7.16
N ALA A 269 -25.19 -19.92 7.49
CA ALA A 269 -26.09 -20.63 6.57
C ALA A 269 -26.62 -19.72 5.44
N GLU A 270 -27.03 -18.48 5.74
CA GLU A 270 -27.44 -17.53 4.69
C GLU A 270 -26.26 -17.11 3.79
N LEU A 271 -25.04 -17.02 4.34
CA LEU A 271 -23.81 -16.74 3.57
C LEU A 271 -23.50 -17.87 2.58
N LYS A 272 -23.77 -19.13 2.94
CA LYS A 272 -23.72 -20.26 2.03
C LYS A 272 -24.72 -20.11 0.88
N GLY A 273 -25.99 -19.85 1.21
CA GLY A 273 -27.03 -19.59 0.21
C GLY A 273 -26.68 -18.46 -0.75
N PHE A 274 -26.11 -17.37 -0.24
CA PHE A 274 -25.59 -16.25 -1.05
C PHE A 274 -24.47 -16.69 -2.02
N VAL A 275 -23.50 -17.48 -1.56
CA VAL A 275 -22.38 -18.00 -2.40
C VAL A 275 -22.89 -18.94 -3.50
N GLU A 276 -23.84 -19.81 -3.17
CA GLU A 276 -24.49 -20.74 -4.11
C GLU A 276 -25.34 -19.98 -5.15
N GLU A 277 -26.19 -19.04 -4.73
CA GLU A 277 -27.03 -18.20 -5.61
C GLU A 277 -26.19 -17.40 -6.61
N HIS A 278 -25.12 -16.76 -6.13
CA HIS A 278 -24.26 -15.91 -6.94
C HIS A 278 -23.27 -16.70 -7.82
N ARG A 279 -23.28 -18.04 -7.73
CA ARG A 279 -22.48 -18.99 -8.54
C ARG A 279 -21.01 -18.60 -8.60
N LEU A 280 -20.41 -18.39 -7.42
CA LEU A 280 -19.03 -17.92 -7.28
C LEU A 280 -18.03 -19.05 -7.60
N SER A 281 -17.88 -19.35 -8.89
CA SER A 281 -16.89 -20.30 -9.41
C SER A 281 -15.47 -19.83 -9.10
N ASP A 282 -14.61 -20.80 -8.75
CA ASP A 282 -13.23 -20.64 -8.32
C ASP A 282 -13.02 -19.64 -7.16
N LEU A 283 -14.05 -19.48 -6.31
CA LEU A 283 -13.98 -18.65 -5.11
C LEU A 283 -13.00 -19.23 -4.08
N LYS A 284 -11.97 -18.46 -3.76
CA LYS A 284 -11.12 -18.73 -2.59
C LYS A 284 -11.75 -18.15 -1.34
N VAL A 285 -11.78 -18.91 -0.24
CA VAL A 285 -12.26 -18.43 1.06
C VAL A 285 -11.08 -18.28 2.01
N TRP A 286 -10.93 -17.11 2.62
CA TRP A 286 -9.91 -16.83 3.62
C TRP A 286 -10.55 -16.46 4.96
N THR A 287 -10.01 -17.00 6.05
CA THR A 287 -10.41 -16.70 7.42
C THR A 287 -9.24 -16.17 8.22
N SER A 288 -9.53 -15.62 9.40
CA SER A 288 -8.52 -15.53 10.46
C SER A 288 -8.28 -16.90 11.12
N GLN A 289 -7.41 -16.96 12.12
CA GLN A 289 -7.25 -18.13 12.99
C GLN A 289 -8.21 -18.14 14.20
N LEU A 290 -9.11 -17.15 14.32
CA LEU A 290 -10.08 -17.05 15.42
C LEU A 290 -11.39 -17.79 15.09
N ARG A 291 -11.90 -18.55 16.07
CA ARG A 291 -12.98 -19.54 15.96
C ARG A 291 -14.22 -19.01 15.25
N ARG A 292 -14.69 -17.81 15.61
CA ARG A 292 -15.84 -17.17 14.95
C ARG A 292 -15.71 -17.03 13.42
N THR A 293 -14.51 -16.76 12.89
CA THR A 293 -14.33 -16.72 11.42
C THR A 293 -14.27 -18.13 10.81
N ILE A 294 -13.66 -19.07 11.51
CA ILE A 294 -13.54 -20.47 11.08
C ILE A 294 -14.93 -21.13 11.04
N GLN A 295 -15.72 -21.02 12.11
CA GLN A 295 -17.11 -21.51 12.19
C GLN A 295 -18.05 -20.87 11.16
N THR A 296 -17.73 -19.66 10.68
CA THR A 296 -18.49 -19.02 9.58
C THR A 296 -18.14 -19.63 8.22
N ALA A 297 -16.89 -20.08 8.03
CA ALA A 297 -16.43 -20.71 6.79
C ALA A 297 -16.77 -22.21 6.71
N GLU A 298 -16.74 -22.93 7.83
CA GLU A 298 -17.07 -24.36 7.93
C GLU A 298 -18.47 -24.67 7.38
N GLU A 299 -19.46 -23.82 7.66
CA GLU A 299 -20.84 -23.96 7.17
C GLU A 299 -20.94 -23.88 5.64
N LEU A 300 -20.03 -23.16 4.97
CA LEU A 300 -20.02 -23.03 3.50
C LEU A 300 -19.73 -24.37 2.81
N GLY A 301 -19.05 -25.31 3.48
CA GLY A 301 -18.71 -26.63 2.93
C GLY A 301 -17.65 -26.61 1.83
N VAL A 302 -16.90 -25.50 1.69
CA VAL A 302 -15.81 -25.33 0.70
C VAL A 302 -14.44 -25.22 1.39
N PRO A 303 -13.32 -25.51 0.71
CA PRO A 303 -11.99 -25.29 1.25
C PRO A 303 -11.74 -23.82 1.59
N TYR A 304 -11.11 -23.56 2.75
CA TYR A 304 -10.72 -22.22 3.19
C TYR A 304 -9.29 -22.21 3.76
N GLU A 305 -8.61 -21.07 3.65
CA GLU A 305 -7.26 -20.86 4.17
C GLU A 305 -7.29 -20.00 5.45
N GLN A 306 -6.58 -20.41 6.50
CA GLN A 306 -6.54 -19.68 7.78
C GLN A 306 -5.29 -18.79 7.88
N TRP A 307 -5.46 -17.48 7.77
CA TRP A 307 -4.37 -16.51 7.78
C TRP A 307 -4.27 -15.83 9.15
N LYS A 308 -3.19 -16.06 9.92
CA LYS A 308 -2.99 -15.41 11.24
C LYS A 308 -3.04 -13.88 11.15
N ILE A 309 -2.55 -13.32 10.04
CA ILE A 309 -2.55 -11.87 9.82
C ILE A 309 -3.95 -11.27 9.54
N LEU A 310 -4.99 -12.10 9.38
CA LEU A 310 -6.40 -11.69 9.35
C LEU A 310 -7.08 -11.70 10.74
N ASN A 311 -6.38 -12.01 11.84
CA ASN A 311 -6.94 -11.87 13.20
C ASN A 311 -7.36 -10.41 13.48
N GLU A 312 -8.32 -10.20 14.37
CA GLU A 312 -8.75 -8.84 14.78
C GLU A 312 -7.58 -8.01 15.35
N ILE A 313 -7.74 -6.69 15.46
CA ILE A 313 -6.79 -5.84 16.21
C ILE A 313 -6.64 -6.36 17.64
N ASP A 314 -5.40 -6.53 18.09
CA ASP A 314 -5.06 -6.94 19.46
C ASP A 314 -5.29 -5.77 20.44
N ALA A 315 -6.18 -5.94 21.42
CA ALA A 315 -6.46 -4.93 22.43
C ALA A 315 -5.55 -5.00 23.68
N GLY A 316 -4.58 -5.92 23.73
CA GLY A 316 -3.61 -6.05 24.82
C GLY A 316 -4.30 -6.24 26.18
N VAL A 317 -4.00 -5.34 27.13
CA VAL A 317 -4.64 -5.34 28.46
C VAL A 317 -6.15 -5.07 28.45
N CYS A 318 -6.72 -4.71 27.30
CA CYS A 318 -8.15 -4.44 27.11
C CYS A 318 -8.91 -5.57 26.37
N GLU A 319 -8.27 -6.71 26.10
CA GLU A 319 -8.95 -7.92 25.59
C GLU A 319 -10.04 -8.40 26.57
N ASP A 320 -11.13 -8.98 26.03
CA ASP A 320 -12.31 -9.46 26.75
C ASP A 320 -13.09 -8.40 27.58
N MET A 321 -12.67 -7.14 27.56
CA MET A 321 -13.37 -6.03 28.23
C MET A 321 -14.49 -5.45 27.36
N THR A 322 -15.54 -4.92 28.01
CA THR A 322 -16.50 -4.03 27.32
C THR A 322 -15.94 -2.61 27.24
N TYR A 323 -16.39 -1.80 26.27
CA TYR A 323 -15.96 -0.39 26.18
C TYR A 323 -16.21 0.41 27.47
N LYS A 324 -17.30 0.11 28.18
CA LYS A 324 -17.59 0.70 29.49
C LYS A 324 -16.53 0.31 30.55
N MET A 325 -16.15 -0.97 30.61
CA MET A 325 -15.12 -1.43 31.55
C MET A 325 -13.75 -0.79 31.25
N ILE A 326 -13.44 -0.52 29.97
CA ILE A 326 -12.22 0.21 29.58
C ILE A 326 -12.30 1.68 30.03
N GLU A 327 -13.44 2.33 29.84
CA GLU A 327 -13.68 3.72 30.31
C GLU A 327 -13.59 3.84 31.85
N GLU A 328 -14.10 2.85 32.60
CA GLU A 328 -14.05 2.81 34.07
C GLU A 328 -12.67 2.40 34.63
N THR A 329 -11.89 1.56 33.92
CA THR A 329 -10.60 1.03 34.41
C THR A 329 -9.40 1.82 33.90
N TYR A 330 -9.46 2.29 32.66
CA TYR A 330 -8.38 2.96 31.94
C TYR A 330 -8.89 4.26 31.26
N PRO A 331 -9.43 5.24 32.01
CA PRO A 331 -10.07 6.43 31.45
C PRO A 331 -9.13 7.27 30.56
N GLU A 332 -7.83 7.34 30.89
CA GLU A 332 -6.83 8.05 30.09
C GLU A 332 -6.60 7.36 28.73
N GLU A 333 -6.45 6.03 28.72
CA GLU A 333 -6.32 5.22 27.49
C GLU A 333 -7.56 5.34 26.60
N PHE A 334 -8.76 5.28 27.19
CA PHE A 334 -10.02 5.46 26.49
C PHE A 334 -10.11 6.84 25.83
N ALA A 335 -9.73 7.90 26.56
CA ALA A 335 -9.70 9.26 26.05
C ALA A 335 -8.63 9.48 24.97
N MET A 336 -7.43 8.89 25.11
CA MET A 336 -6.36 8.98 24.10
C MET A 336 -6.78 8.29 22.80
N ARG A 337 -7.38 7.10 22.88
CA ARG A 337 -7.90 6.36 21.72
C ARG A 337 -9.04 7.08 21.00
N ASP A 338 -9.78 7.92 21.70
CA ASP A 338 -10.84 8.75 21.10
C ASP A 338 -10.32 10.03 20.44
N GLN A 339 -9.14 10.51 20.85
CA GLN A 339 -8.46 11.66 20.24
C GLN A 339 -7.70 11.28 18.96
N ASP A 340 -6.93 10.19 18.97
CA ASP A 340 -6.23 9.66 17.79
C ASP A 340 -6.41 8.14 17.67
N LYS A 341 -7.56 7.75 17.13
CA LYS A 341 -7.93 6.33 16.99
C LYS A 341 -7.12 5.56 15.95
N TYR A 342 -6.29 6.23 15.14
CA TYR A 342 -5.47 5.56 14.13
C TYR A 342 -4.08 5.20 14.67
N HIS A 343 -3.39 6.17 15.29
CA HIS A 343 -2.04 5.99 15.85
C HIS A 343 -2.06 5.43 17.27
N TYR A 344 -3.16 5.56 18.04
CA TYR A 344 -3.28 4.94 19.35
C TYR A 344 -3.05 3.43 19.27
N ARG A 345 -2.07 2.95 20.04
CA ARG A 345 -1.76 1.53 20.24
C ARG A 345 -2.20 1.13 21.65
N TYR A 346 -2.97 0.05 21.77
CA TYR A 346 -3.34 -0.48 23.08
C TYR A 346 -2.10 -0.89 23.91
N PRO A 347 -2.08 -0.71 25.24
CA PRO A 347 -0.99 -1.21 26.08
C PRO A 347 -0.85 -2.73 25.96
N GLY A 348 0.26 -3.17 25.39
CA GLY A 348 0.53 -4.59 25.09
C GLY A 348 -0.12 -5.14 23.81
N GLY A 349 -0.86 -4.31 23.05
CA GLY A 349 -1.56 -4.69 21.81
C GLY A 349 -1.18 -3.81 20.61
N GLU A 350 -2.13 -3.59 19.71
CA GLU A 350 -1.93 -2.96 18.39
C GLU A 350 -2.62 -1.59 18.25
N SER A 351 -2.18 -0.84 17.23
CA SER A 351 -2.88 0.30 16.62
C SER A 351 -3.46 -0.06 15.25
N TYR A 352 -4.29 0.81 14.67
CA TYR A 352 -4.68 0.65 13.26
C TYR A 352 -3.48 0.82 12.31
N GLN A 353 -2.46 1.60 12.70
CA GLN A 353 -1.21 1.74 11.95
C GLN A 353 -0.39 0.43 11.92
N ASP A 354 -0.39 -0.34 13.01
CA ASP A 354 0.22 -1.67 13.07
C ASP A 354 -0.58 -2.67 12.24
N LEU A 355 -1.91 -2.64 12.35
CA LEU A 355 -2.82 -3.51 11.61
C LEU A 355 -2.69 -3.33 10.08
N VAL A 356 -2.51 -2.09 9.61
CA VAL A 356 -2.18 -1.79 8.20
C VAL A 356 -0.88 -2.47 7.78
N GLN A 357 0.19 -2.39 8.57
CA GLN A 357 1.46 -3.04 8.28
C GLN A 357 1.33 -4.58 8.29
N ARG A 358 0.57 -5.14 9.24
CA ARG A 358 0.24 -6.57 9.32
C ARG A 358 -0.57 -7.07 8.12
N LEU A 359 -1.45 -6.25 7.56
CA LEU A 359 -2.33 -6.62 6.44
C LEU A 359 -1.71 -6.37 5.06
N GLU A 360 -0.52 -5.77 4.95
CA GLU A 360 0.12 -5.53 3.65
C GLU A 360 0.22 -6.81 2.78
N PRO A 361 0.63 -8.00 3.29
CA PRO A 361 0.68 -9.22 2.48
C PRO A 361 -0.70 -9.68 1.99
N VAL A 362 -1.77 -9.42 2.76
CA VAL A 362 -3.16 -9.72 2.33
C VAL A 362 -3.55 -8.83 1.16
N ILE A 363 -3.21 -7.54 1.19
CA ILE A 363 -3.48 -6.63 0.07
C ILE A 363 -2.72 -7.07 -1.19
N MET A 364 -1.47 -7.52 -1.07
CA MET A 364 -0.71 -8.03 -2.23
C MET A 364 -1.34 -9.28 -2.83
N GLU A 365 -1.83 -10.20 -1.99
CA GLU A 365 -2.50 -11.41 -2.48
C GLU A 365 -3.87 -11.10 -3.09
N LEU A 366 -4.66 -10.17 -2.51
CA LEU A 366 -5.93 -9.72 -3.10
C LEU A 366 -5.75 -9.03 -4.46
N GLU A 367 -4.67 -8.28 -4.65
CA GLU A 367 -4.33 -7.64 -5.93
C GLU A 367 -3.80 -8.63 -6.99
N ARG A 368 -3.53 -9.89 -6.59
CA ARG A 368 -3.00 -10.99 -7.40
C ARG A 368 -4.03 -12.11 -7.72
N GLN A 369 -5.16 -12.14 -7.02
CA GLN A 369 -6.13 -13.23 -7.08
C GLN A 369 -7.41 -12.87 -7.85
N GLY A 370 -8.13 -13.92 -8.26
CA GLY A 370 -9.46 -13.81 -8.87
C GLY A 370 -10.56 -13.54 -7.85
N ASN A 371 -11.58 -14.39 -7.80
CA ASN A 371 -12.67 -14.23 -6.85
C ASN A 371 -12.21 -14.71 -5.45
N VAL A 372 -12.30 -13.83 -4.45
CA VAL A 372 -11.90 -14.13 -3.06
C VAL A 372 -12.98 -13.65 -2.09
N LEU A 373 -13.38 -14.49 -1.13
CA LEU A 373 -14.20 -14.16 0.02
C LEU A 373 -13.33 -14.12 1.28
N VAL A 374 -13.23 -12.95 1.91
CA VAL A 374 -12.47 -12.75 3.16
C VAL A 374 -13.44 -12.59 4.32
N ILE A 375 -13.44 -13.58 5.22
CA ILE A 375 -14.26 -13.64 6.43
C ILE A 375 -13.39 -13.21 7.61
N CYS A 376 -13.53 -11.96 8.02
CA CYS A 376 -12.62 -11.31 8.97
C CYS A 376 -13.36 -10.59 10.11
N HIS A 377 -12.79 -9.50 10.63
CA HIS A 377 -13.25 -8.81 11.85
C HIS A 377 -13.41 -7.30 11.61
N GLN A 378 -13.85 -6.53 12.60
CA GLN A 378 -14.29 -5.15 12.40
C GLN A 378 -13.12 -4.18 12.13
N ALA A 379 -11.97 -4.29 12.79
CA ALA A 379 -10.81 -3.45 12.49
C ALA A 379 -10.10 -3.90 11.21
N VAL A 380 -10.01 -5.23 10.98
CA VAL A 380 -9.43 -5.82 9.76
C VAL A 380 -10.20 -5.36 8.52
N MET A 381 -11.53 -5.52 8.50
CA MET A 381 -12.37 -5.16 7.37
C MET A 381 -12.31 -3.66 7.05
N ARG A 382 -12.16 -2.80 8.08
CA ARG A 382 -11.91 -1.36 7.90
C ARG A 382 -10.61 -1.08 7.15
N CYS A 383 -9.51 -1.73 7.52
CA CYS A 383 -8.21 -1.54 6.88
C CYS A 383 -8.25 -1.98 5.40
N LEU A 384 -8.85 -3.15 5.13
CA LEU A 384 -9.04 -3.66 3.76
C LEU A 384 -9.92 -2.72 2.92
N LEU A 385 -11.05 -2.26 3.45
CA LEU A 385 -11.92 -1.30 2.75
C LEU A 385 -11.24 0.05 2.52
N ALA A 386 -10.46 0.55 3.47
CA ALA A 386 -9.74 1.81 3.29
C ALA A 386 -8.73 1.75 2.14
N TYR A 387 -8.07 0.60 1.94
CA TYR A 387 -7.25 0.35 0.76
C TYR A 387 -8.08 0.41 -0.53
N PHE A 388 -9.16 -0.38 -0.65
CA PHE A 388 -9.91 -0.44 -1.92
C PHE A 388 -10.67 0.85 -2.26
N LEU A 389 -11.12 1.58 -1.24
CA LEU A 389 -11.97 2.78 -1.33
C LEU A 389 -11.22 4.11 -1.16
N ASP A 390 -9.88 4.07 -1.14
CA ASP A 390 -8.98 5.23 -1.08
C ASP A 390 -9.34 6.19 0.08
N LYS A 391 -9.27 5.66 1.31
CA LYS A 391 -9.64 6.36 2.55
C LYS A 391 -8.42 6.71 3.41
N SER A 392 -8.48 7.90 4.01
CA SER A 392 -7.43 8.42 4.89
C SER A 392 -7.31 7.62 6.18
N ALA A 393 -6.16 7.77 6.84
CA ALA A 393 -5.92 7.28 8.20
C ALA A 393 -7.00 7.74 9.19
N ASP A 394 -7.48 8.99 9.07
CA ASP A 394 -8.50 9.56 9.96
C ASP A 394 -9.85 8.85 9.86
N ASP A 395 -10.27 8.47 8.65
CA ASP A 395 -11.58 7.89 8.38
C ASP A 395 -11.60 6.36 8.51
N LEU A 396 -10.47 5.70 8.25
CA LEU A 396 -10.30 4.24 8.29
C LEU A 396 -10.85 3.62 9.61
N PRO A 397 -10.50 4.09 10.82
CA PRO A 397 -11.04 3.56 12.09
C PRO A 397 -12.56 3.75 12.30
N TYR A 398 -13.24 4.47 11.41
CA TYR A 398 -14.66 4.80 11.50
C TYR A 398 -15.48 4.35 10.27
N LEU A 399 -14.89 3.60 9.32
CA LEU A 399 -15.68 2.98 8.25
C LEU A 399 -16.71 1.99 8.85
N LYS A 400 -17.91 1.95 8.24
CA LYS A 400 -19.05 1.16 8.71
C LYS A 400 -19.01 -0.26 8.12
N CYS A 401 -18.64 -1.22 8.98
CA CYS A 401 -18.53 -2.64 8.67
C CYS A 401 -19.54 -3.41 9.56
N PRO A 402 -20.85 -3.37 9.26
CA PRO A 402 -21.87 -4.06 10.07
C PRO A 402 -21.65 -5.58 10.08
N LEU A 403 -22.25 -6.25 11.07
CA LEU A 403 -22.39 -7.70 11.05
C LEU A 403 -23.39 -8.12 9.95
N HIS A 404 -23.32 -9.39 9.57
CA HIS A 404 -24.26 -10.08 8.66
C HIS A 404 -24.48 -9.42 7.27
N THR A 405 -23.52 -8.59 6.84
CA THR A 405 -23.52 -7.92 5.54
C THR A 405 -22.29 -8.32 4.73
N VAL A 406 -22.48 -8.70 3.48
CA VAL A 406 -21.40 -8.93 2.51
C VAL A 406 -21.19 -7.67 1.67
N LEU A 407 -19.94 -7.25 1.53
CA LEU A 407 -19.54 -6.18 0.62
C LEU A 407 -18.86 -6.79 -0.61
N LYS A 408 -19.48 -6.68 -1.78
CA LYS A 408 -18.83 -7.03 -3.04
C LYS A 408 -18.07 -5.81 -3.56
N LEU A 409 -16.76 -5.94 -3.61
CA LEU A 409 -15.83 -4.98 -4.20
C LEU A 409 -15.56 -5.40 -5.66
N THR A 410 -15.82 -4.50 -6.60
CA THR A 410 -15.44 -4.67 -8.01
C THR A 410 -14.47 -3.55 -8.39
N PRO A 411 -13.16 -3.83 -8.50
CA PRO A 411 -12.16 -2.84 -8.91
C PRO A 411 -12.45 -2.29 -10.31
N VAL A 412 -12.31 -0.97 -10.48
CA VAL A 412 -12.53 -0.26 -11.75
C VAL A 412 -11.37 0.68 -12.05
N ALA A 413 -11.27 1.19 -13.28
CA ALA A 413 -10.10 1.92 -13.78
C ALA A 413 -9.64 3.13 -12.94
N TYR A 414 -10.51 3.67 -12.08
CA TYR A 414 -10.23 4.84 -11.24
C TYR A 414 -10.64 4.67 -9.76
N GLY A 415 -10.92 3.45 -9.28
CA GLY A 415 -11.38 3.20 -7.91
C GLY A 415 -11.95 1.80 -7.71
N CYS A 416 -12.99 1.66 -6.89
CA CYS A 416 -13.71 0.40 -6.68
C CYS A 416 -15.22 0.66 -6.54
N LYS A 417 -16.06 -0.13 -7.21
CA LYS A 417 -17.50 -0.19 -6.92
C LYS A 417 -17.72 -1.05 -5.67
N VAL A 418 -18.72 -0.69 -4.87
CA VAL A 418 -19.19 -1.46 -3.72
C VAL A 418 -20.67 -1.77 -3.92
N ASP A 419 -21.03 -3.05 -3.83
CA ASP A 419 -22.42 -3.49 -3.66
C ASP A 419 -22.57 -4.10 -2.26
N MET A 420 -23.68 -3.79 -1.57
CA MET A 420 -23.95 -4.21 -0.19
C MET A 420 -25.09 -5.23 -0.16
N PHE A 421 -24.83 -6.39 0.44
CA PHE A 421 -25.80 -7.48 0.59
C PHE A 421 -26.00 -7.79 2.07
N ASP A 422 -27.07 -7.23 2.64
CA ASP A 422 -27.56 -7.56 3.99
C ASP A 422 -28.35 -8.88 3.91
N LEU A 423 -27.86 -9.91 4.61
CA LEU A 423 -28.41 -11.28 4.55
C LEU A 423 -29.58 -11.52 5.53
N LYS A 424 -30.20 -10.46 6.06
CA LYS A 424 -31.48 -10.50 6.80
C LYS A 424 -31.50 -11.28 8.12
N VAL A 425 -30.33 -11.65 8.62
CA VAL A 425 -30.15 -12.18 9.99
C VAL A 425 -29.81 -11.02 10.92
N GLU A 426 -30.61 -10.80 11.97
CA GLU A 426 -30.34 -9.74 12.96
C GLU A 426 -28.96 -9.90 13.63
N ALA A 427 -28.38 -8.77 14.04
CA ALA A 427 -27.17 -8.72 14.86
C ALA A 427 -27.13 -7.46 15.73
N VAL A 428 -26.35 -7.48 16.80
CA VAL A 428 -25.99 -6.29 17.56
C VAL A 428 -25.16 -5.30 16.73
N ASN A 429 -25.32 -4.00 16.99
CA ASN A 429 -24.47 -2.97 16.40
C ASN A 429 -23.16 -2.83 17.20
N THR A 430 -22.03 -3.24 16.61
CA THR A 430 -20.68 -3.07 17.21
C THR A 430 -19.97 -1.77 16.76
N HIS A 431 -20.66 -0.87 16.06
CA HIS A 431 -20.12 0.40 15.60
C HIS A 431 -20.25 1.49 16.68
N ARG A 432 -19.11 2.11 17.04
CA ARG A 432 -19.04 3.36 17.79
C ARG A 432 -18.49 4.44 16.86
N ASP A 433 -19.33 5.44 16.58
CA ASP A 433 -19.02 6.59 15.73
C ASP A 433 -17.87 7.45 16.30
N ARG A 434 -17.41 8.45 15.56
CA ARG A 434 -16.41 9.42 16.06
C ARG A 434 -17.04 10.27 17.16
N PRO A 435 -16.41 10.42 18.35
CA PRO A 435 -16.93 11.26 19.41
C PRO A 435 -17.15 12.70 18.92
N LEU A 436 -18.22 13.33 19.39
CA LEU A 436 -18.43 14.76 19.19
C LEU A 436 -17.46 15.53 20.10
N VAL A 437 -16.28 15.83 19.58
CA VAL A 437 -15.31 16.72 20.23
C VAL A 437 -15.92 18.12 20.24
N ASN A 438 -16.62 18.45 21.33
CA ASN A 438 -16.87 19.83 21.70
C ASN A 438 -15.51 20.54 21.72
N ALA A 439 -15.36 21.60 20.93
CA ALA A 439 -14.12 22.34 20.83
C ALA A 439 -13.89 23.15 22.11
N VAL A 440 -13.40 22.49 23.17
CA VAL A 440 -12.97 23.13 24.40
C VAL A 440 -11.76 24.01 24.04
N PRO A 441 -11.86 25.35 24.16
CA PRO A 441 -10.70 26.21 23.91
C PRO A 441 -9.61 25.86 24.93
N PRO A 442 -8.32 25.84 24.54
CA PRO A 442 -7.25 25.26 25.34
C PRO A 442 -7.22 25.88 26.74
N GLY A 443 -7.56 25.06 27.74
CA GLY A 443 -7.71 25.50 29.12
C GLY A 443 -6.40 26.04 29.68
N PHE A 444 -6.45 27.20 30.32
CA PHE A 444 -5.29 27.83 30.96
C PHE A 444 -4.81 27.00 32.18
N HIS A 445 -4.02 25.96 31.92
CA HIS A 445 -3.20 25.29 32.93
C HIS A 445 -2.15 26.28 33.45
N ARG A 446 -2.51 27.01 34.51
CA ARG A 446 -1.60 27.90 35.23
C ARG A 446 -0.39 27.11 35.73
N ARG A 447 0.80 27.41 35.21
CA ARG A 447 2.07 26.86 35.69
C ARG A 447 2.40 27.40 37.08
N ASN A 448 1.94 26.73 38.13
CA ASN A 448 2.36 26.98 39.50
C ASN A 448 3.73 26.32 39.80
N SER A 449 4.77 26.68 39.04
CA SER A 449 6.15 26.30 39.34
C SER A 449 6.74 27.24 40.39
N PHE A 450 6.60 26.88 41.67
CA PHE A 450 7.13 27.65 42.78
C PHE A 450 8.64 27.37 42.95
N THR A 451 9.48 28.33 42.58
CA THR A 451 10.93 28.30 42.84
C THR A 451 11.33 29.61 43.52
N PRO A 452 11.88 29.58 44.75
CA PRO A 452 12.29 30.79 45.46
C PRO A 452 13.53 31.41 44.81
N LEU A 453 13.53 32.74 44.71
CA LEU A 453 14.70 33.51 44.32
C LEU A 453 15.75 33.51 45.44
N SER A 454 17.02 33.32 45.09
CA SER A 454 18.15 33.67 45.93
C SER A 454 19.16 34.48 45.12
N SER A 455 19.56 35.63 45.65
CA SER A 455 20.46 36.60 45.00
C SER A 455 21.91 36.11 44.93
N GLN A 456 22.70 36.73 44.05
CA GLN A 456 24.16 36.61 44.10
C GLN A 456 24.68 37.33 45.35
N ASP A 457 25.49 36.66 46.15
CA ASP A 457 26.49 37.30 47.01
C ASP A 457 27.66 36.35 47.26
N GLN A 458 28.90 36.84 47.22
CA GLN A 458 30.11 36.03 47.42
C GLN A 458 30.90 36.50 48.64
N ILE A 459 31.01 35.65 49.67
CA ILE A 459 32.00 35.79 50.73
C ILE A 459 32.76 34.47 50.92
N LYS A 460 34.09 34.52 50.82
CA LYS A 460 35.00 33.37 51.01
C LYS A 460 35.56 33.34 52.44
N ARG A 461 35.68 32.13 53.03
CA ARG A 461 36.73 31.63 53.98
C ARG A 461 36.21 30.38 54.73
N PRO A 462 37.08 29.55 55.33
CA PRO A 462 38.25 28.88 54.75
C PRO A 462 38.18 27.34 54.94
N ARG A 463 39.11 26.58 54.33
CA ARG A 463 39.27 25.13 54.64
C ARG A 463 40.26 24.91 55.79
N LEU A 464 40.04 23.83 56.55
CA LEU A 464 40.99 23.28 57.53
C LEU A 464 41.09 21.75 57.37
N TYR A 465 42.29 21.21 57.64
CA TYR A 465 42.61 19.78 57.71
C TYR A 465 42.15 19.20 59.08
N SER A 466 42.24 17.91 59.46
CA SER A 466 42.90 16.68 58.92
C SER A 466 42.10 15.46 59.44
N VAL A 467 42.31 14.18 59.09
CA VAL A 467 43.36 13.45 58.34
C VAL A 467 42.67 12.64 57.19
N GLY A 468 43.11 11.50 56.60
CA GLY A 468 44.26 10.60 56.76
C GLY A 468 44.22 9.40 55.77
N ASN A 469 45.22 8.51 55.86
CA ASN A 469 45.40 7.24 55.11
C ASN A 469 46.49 6.39 55.84
N PRO A 470 46.82 5.10 55.54
CA PRO A 470 47.37 4.62 54.25
C PRO A 470 47.02 3.11 53.94
N PRO A 471 47.73 2.34 53.05
CA PRO A 471 47.13 1.18 52.34
C PRO A 471 47.84 -0.20 52.47
N GLN A 472 47.29 -1.25 51.83
CA GLN A 472 47.97 -2.52 51.44
C GLN A 472 47.20 -3.25 50.31
N THR A 473 47.76 -3.40 49.10
CA THR A 473 48.44 -4.59 48.49
C THR A 473 47.55 -5.68 47.88
N ARG A 474 47.98 -6.20 46.70
CA ARG A 474 47.31 -7.26 45.90
C ARG A 474 47.52 -8.66 46.51
N MET A 475 46.62 -9.62 46.22
CA MET A 475 46.98 -10.87 45.52
C MET A 475 45.76 -11.66 44.99
N SER A 476 46.06 -12.50 43.99
CA SER A 476 45.35 -13.59 43.28
C SER A 476 44.29 -14.42 44.06
N GLN A 477 43.38 -15.20 43.45
CA GLN A 477 43.52 -16.04 42.24
C GLN A 477 42.22 -16.20 41.42
N ALA A 478 42.34 -16.68 40.17
CA ALA A 478 41.27 -17.32 39.39
C ALA A 478 41.83 -18.62 38.76
N PRO A 479 41.02 -19.68 38.59
CA PRO A 479 41.52 -20.99 38.14
C PRO A 479 41.76 -21.08 36.62
N THR A 480 42.90 -21.68 36.28
CA THR A 480 43.35 -22.20 34.98
C THR A 480 42.68 -23.55 34.65
N LEU A 481 42.75 -24.23 33.49
CA LEU A 481 43.49 -24.21 32.18
C LEU A 481 42.56 -24.98 31.16
N PRO A 482 42.89 -25.32 29.87
CA PRO A 482 44.19 -25.26 29.19
C PRO A 482 44.29 -24.54 27.83
N ASN A 483 45.48 -23.96 27.62
CA ASN A 483 46.13 -23.64 26.34
C ASN A 483 46.58 -24.94 25.61
N MET A 484 47.04 -25.00 24.36
CA MET A 484 47.06 -24.17 23.14
C MET A 484 47.67 -25.09 22.03
N LEU A 485 47.63 -24.68 20.75
CA LEU A 485 48.84 -24.67 19.91
C LEU A 485 48.62 -23.85 18.62
N PHE A 486 49.58 -22.98 18.30
CA PHE A 486 49.74 -22.30 17.02
C PHE A 486 51.24 -22.17 16.76
N SER A 487 51.67 -22.30 15.51
CA SER A 487 53.04 -22.03 15.07
C SER A 487 53.06 -21.22 13.78
N GLU A 488 53.57 -20.00 13.90
CA GLU A 488 54.42 -19.27 12.93
C GLU A 488 54.14 -19.41 11.41
N ALA A 489 53.48 -18.36 10.90
CA ALA A 489 53.87 -17.54 9.74
C ALA A 489 54.70 -18.14 8.56
N SER A 490 54.14 -17.98 7.36
CA SER A 490 54.88 -17.47 6.19
C SER A 490 53.92 -16.83 5.16
N GLU A 491 54.39 -15.86 4.37
CA GLU A 491 53.61 -15.13 3.36
C GLU A 491 53.46 -15.93 2.04
N GLY A 492 52.40 -15.69 1.26
CA GLY A 492 52.38 -16.16 -0.13
C GLY A 492 51.03 -16.19 -0.86
N ALA A 493 51.04 -15.67 -2.09
CA ALA A 493 50.20 -15.99 -3.25
C ALA A 493 48.66 -15.77 -3.25
N GLU A 494 48.27 -14.74 -4.01
CA GLU A 494 47.27 -14.75 -5.10
C GLU A 494 45.76 -15.04 -4.86
N VAL A 495 44.94 -14.24 -5.56
CA VAL A 495 43.47 -14.32 -5.56
C VAL A 495 42.99 -14.98 -6.85
N SER A 496 42.28 -16.11 -6.74
CA SER A 496 41.55 -16.71 -7.87
C SER A 496 40.04 -16.60 -7.64
N ALA A 497 39.31 -16.13 -8.65
CA ALA A 497 37.87 -15.96 -8.58
C ALA A 497 37.13 -17.30 -8.70
N PHE A 498 36.05 -17.48 -7.94
CA PHE A 498 35.12 -18.60 -8.11
C PHE A 498 33.72 -18.11 -8.50
N THR A 499 33.36 -18.34 -9.76
CA THR A 499 31.99 -18.25 -10.24
C THR A 499 31.22 -19.50 -9.81
N VAL A 500 30.07 -19.34 -9.15
CA VAL A 500 29.20 -20.48 -8.78
C VAL A 500 28.07 -20.61 -9.80
N SER A 501 28.23 -21.55 -10.73
CA SER A 501 27.16 -21.99 -11.63
C SER A 501 26.45 -23.22 -11.04
N TYR A 502 25.13 -23.15 -10.87
CA TYR A 502 24.33 -24.33 -10.56
C TYR A 502 23.76 -24.95 -11.84
N LEU A 503 24.13 -26.21 -12.10
CA LEU A 503 23.53 -27.05 -13.13
C LEU A 503 22.23 -27.67 -12.62
N ALA A 504 21.24 -27.78 -13.50
CA ALA A 504 19.98 -28.49 -13.23
C ALA A 504 19.53 -29.23 -14.50
N GLU A 505 20.04 -30.46 -14.70
CA GLU A 505 19.55 -31.38 -15.73
C GLU A 505 18.95 -32.64 -15.11
N THR A 506 17.64 -32.83 -15.30
CA THR A 506 17.01 -34.17 -15.38
C THR A 506 15.80 -34.10 -16.31
N ASN A 507 16.04 -34.26 -17.61
CA ASN A 507 14.96 -34.45 -18.59
C ASN A 507 14.52 -35.93 -18.60
N LEU A 508 13.21 -36.18 -18.53
CA LEU A 508 12.61 -37.48 -18.86
C LEU A 508 11.45 -37.28 -19.85
N PRO A 509 11.42 -37.99 -21.00
CA PRO A 509 10.46 -37.73 -22.06
C PRO A 509 9.12 -38.43 -21.79
N TYR A 510 8.03 -37.65 -21.82
CA TYR A 510 6.68 -38.21 -21.84
C TYR A 510 6.39 -38.84 -23.21
N LYS A 511 6.03 -40.13 -23.23
CA LYS A 511 5.54 -40.81 -24.43
C LYS A 511 4.08 -40.45 -24.68
N ALA A 512 3.75 -40.14 -25.93
CA ALA A 512 2.36 -40.04 -26.37
C ALA A 512 1.79 -41.42 -26.73
N THR A 513 0.53 -41.65 -26.37
CA THR A 513 -0.31 -42.75 -26.90
C THR A 513 -1.70 -42.20 -27.21
N PRO A 514 -2.31 -42.54 -28.37
CA PRO A 514 -3.55 -41.91 -28.81
C PRO A 514 -4.80 -42.51 -28.14
N ALA A 515 -5.80 -41.67 -27.90
CA ALA A 515 -7.16 -42.12 -27.60
C ALA A 515 -7.94 -42.34 -28.91
N SER A 516 -8.53 -43.52 -29.08
CA SER A 516 -9.24 -43.91 -30.30
C SER A 516 -10.75 -43.58 -30.23
N THR A 517 -11.21 -42.59 -31.01
CA THR A 517 -12.63 -42.28 -31.13
C THR A 517 -13.33 -43.26 -32.08
N ALA A 518 -14.07 -44.22 -31.53
CA ALA A 518 -14.84 -45.20 -32.32
C ALA A 518 -16.26 -44.69 -32.63
N CYS A 519 -16.46 -44.13 -33.82
CA CYS A 519 -17.77 -43.73 -34.31
C CYS A 519 -18.51 -44.94 -34.92
N HIS A 520 -19.46 -45.53 -34.18
CA HIS A 520 -20.40 -46.51 -34.75
C HIS A 520 -21.67 -45.82 -35.28
N VAL A 521 -21.78 -45.76 -36.60
CA VAL A 521 -23.04 -45.44 -37.32
C VAL A 521 -23.83 -46.74 -37.50
N ASN A 522 -25.16 -46.68 -37.31
CA ASN A 522 -26.09 -47.70 -37.79
C ASN A 522 -27.12 -47.05 -38.75
N PRO A 523 -27.50 -47.70 -39.87
CA PRO A 523 -28.37 -47.12 -40.90
C PRO A 523 -29.79 -47.74 -40.87
N PRO A 524 -30.63 -47.65 -41.92
CA PRO A 524 -31.52 -46.49 -42.09
C PRO A 524 -33.00 -46.87 -42.31
N TYR A 525 -33.91 -45.91 -42.11
CA TYR A 525 -35.20 -45.81 -42.81
C TYR A 525 -35.66 -44.34 -42.84
#